data_AF-A0AAV9MBX0-F1
#
_entry.id   AF-A0AAV9MBX0-F1
#
_cell.length_a   1.000
_cell.length_b   1.000
_cell.length_c   1.000
_cell.angle_alpha   90.00
_cell.angle_beta   90.00
_cell.angle_gamma   90.00
#
_symmetry.space_group_name_H-M   'P 1'
#
loop_
_entity.id
_entity.type
_entity.pdbx_description
1 polymer ?
#
loop_
_entity_poly.entity_id
_entity_poly.type
_entity_poly.pdbx_seq_one_letter_code
_entity_poly.pdbx_strand_id
1 'polypeptide(L)'
;MNRPRSSNVEKWSEEDISALIEVLHDDARKYAFNGSTISGPRWRVIIDEFWTKTGKQHYYDENHIKTKCRALKKDLKNFKDLLQSCSGYGWDPETNTITCPSDIWRQHVAVSLFD
;
A
#
# COMPACT_ATOMS: atom_id res chain seq x y z
N MET A 1 -5.35 -28.42 8.73
CA MET A 1 -6.48 -27.65 8.17
C MET A 1 -5.92 -26.62 7.20
N ASN A 2 -5.96 -26.92 5.90
CA ASN A 2 -5.55 -25.98 4.85
C ASN A 2 -6.66 -24.95 4.68
N ARG A 3 -6.48 -23.71 5.15
CA ARG A 3 -7.29 -22.61 4.66
C ARG A 3 -6.88 -22.38 3.20
N PRO A 4 -7.77 -22.53 2.22
CA PRO A 4 -7.45 -22.07 0.88
C PRO A 4 -7.19 -20.57 1.01
N ARG A 5 -5.97 -20.13 0.70
CA ARG A 5 -5.70 -18.71 0.46
C ARG A 5 -6.71 -18.29 -0.58
N SER A 6 -7.69 -17.48 -0.17
CA SER A 6 -8.77 -17.00 -1.01
C SER A 6 -8.19 -16.56 -2.35
N SER A 7 -8.52 -17.32 -3.39
CA SER A 7 -8.10 -17.11 -4.77
C SER A 7 -8.93 -16.00 -5.41
N ASN A 8 -8.97 -14.85 -4.76
CA ASN A 8 -9.39 -13.58 -5.33
C ASN A 8 -8.20 -12.64 -5.15
N VAL A 9 -7.17 -12.83 -5.99
CA VAL A 9 -6.21 -11.76 -6.28
C VAL A 9 -7.02 -10.67 -6.94
N GLU A 10 -7.55 -9.82 -6.09
CA GLU A 10 -8.29 -8.61 -6.38
C GLU A 10 -7.55 -7.88 -7.51
N LYS A 11 -8.12 -7.89 -8.72
CA LYS A 11 -7.52 -7.38 -9.97
C LYS A 11 -7.36 -5.86 -9.89
N TRP A 12 -6.42 -5.42 -9.09
CA TRP A 12 -5.87 -4.07 -9.12
C TRP A 12 -4.74 -4.09 -10.14
N SER A 13 -4.92 -3.40 -11.25
CA SER A 13 -3.83 -3.19 -12.20
C SER A 13 -2.78 -2.24 -11.62
N GLU A 14 -1.56 -2.28 -12.14
CA GLU A 14 -0.50 -1.37 -11.71
C GLU A 14 -0.88 0.10 -11.98
N GLU A 15 -1.63 0.34 -13.05
CA GLU A 15 -2.18 1.66 -13.38
C GLU A 15 -3.20 2.11 -12.32
N ASP A 16 -4.09 1.23 -11.88
CA ASP A 16 -5.09 1.56 -10.85
C ASP A 16 -4.44 1.81 -9.48
N ILE A 17 -3.41 1.03 -9.14
CA ILE A 17 -2.65 1.23 -7.90
C ILE A 17 -1.91 2.57 -7.97
N SER A 18 -1.26 2.89 -9.09
CA SER A 18 -0.56 4.15 -9.28
C SER A 18 -1.52 5.34 -9.18
N ALA A 19 -2.67 5.28 -9.88
CA ALA A 19 -3.69 6.31 -9.80
C ALA A 19 -4.20 6.52 -8.36
N LEU A 20 -4.40 5.44 -7.61
CA LEU A 20 -4.82 5.51 -6.21
C LEU A 20 -3.73 6.15 -5.33
N ILE A 21 -2.47 5.78 -5.51
CA ILE A 21 -1.33 6.36 -4.78
C ILE A 21 -1.22 7.86 -5.07
N GLU A 22 -1.34 8.28 -6.33
CA GLU A 22 -1.30 9.69 -6.71
C GLU A 22 -2.40 10.50 -6.02
N VAL A 23 -3.65 10.02 -6.05
CA VAL A 23 -4.78 10.72 -5.38
C VAL A 23 -4.53 10.83 -3.88
N LEU A 24 -4.06 9.76 -3.24
CA LEU A 24 -3.72 9.78 -1.81
C LEU A 24 -2.57 10.74 -1.51
N HIS A 25 -1.58 10.85 -2.40
CA HIS A 25 -0.45 11.76 -2.27
C HIS A 25 -0.89 13.23 -2.41
N ASP A 26 -1.73 13.54 -3.40
CA ASP A 26 -2.28 14.88 -3.59
C ASP A 26 -3.16 15.30 -2.43
N ASP A 27 -4.02 14.41 -1.93
CA ASP A 27 -4.82 14.62 -0.74
C ASP A 27 -3.94 14.83 0.52
N ALA A 28 -2.85 14.09 0.67
CA ALA A 28 -1.89 14.28 1.76
C ALA A 28 -1.19 15.64 1.69
N ARG A 29 -0.86 16.13 0.48
CA ARG A 29 -0.28 17.47 0.27
C ARG A 29 -1.28 18.59 0.57
N LYS A 30 -2.54 18.42 0.17
CA LYS A 30 -3.60 19.42 0.37
C LYS A 30 -3.94 19.64 1.84
N TYR A 31 -4.02 18.56 2.63
CA TYR A 31 -4.57 18.64 3.99
C TYR A 31 -3.56 18.44 5.12
N ALA A 32 -2.27 18.30 4.80
CA ALA A 32 -1.21 17.85 5.72
C ALA A 32 -1.57 16.52 6.40
N PHE A 33 -0.86 15.44 6.07
CA PHE A 33 -1.17 14.13 6.63
C PHE A 33 -0.80 14.06 8.13
N ASN A 34 -1.72 14.47 9.00
CA ASN A 34 -1.58 14.55 10.45
C ASN A 34 -1.81 13.21 11.18
N GLY A 35 -1.62 12.09 10.47
CA GLY A 35 -1.51 10.77 11.07
C GLY A 35 -2.81 10.09 11.52
N SER A 36 -3.92 10.82 11.72
CA SER A 36 -5.15 10.22 12.27
C SER A 36 -6.31 10.30 11.29
N THR A 37 -6.50 9.22 10.53
CA THR A 37 -7.77 8.81 9.89
C THR A 37 -8.35 9.78 8.85
N ILE A 38 -8.55 9.28 7.62
CA ILE A 38 -9.28 10.03 6.58
C ILE A 38 -10.75 10.10 7.00
N SER A 39 -11.30 11.31 7.11
CA SER A 39 -12.70 11.55 7.46
C SER A 39 -13.65 11.11 6.34
N GLY A 40 -14.92 10.83 6.67
CA GLY A 40 -15.94 10.43 5.70
C GLY A 40 -16.09 11.39 4.49
N PRO A 41 -16.17 12.72 4.69
CA PRO A 41 -16.21 13.67 3.58
C PRO A 41 -14.94 13.62 2.70
N ARG A 42 -13.78 13.47 3.32
CA ARG A 42 -12.49 13.38 2.62
C ARG A 42 -12.40 12.09 1.80
N TRP A 43 -12.95 10.98 2.30
CA TRP A 43 -13.08 9.74 1.53
C TRP A 43 -13.91 9.91 0.28
N ARG A 44 -15.01 10.67 0.32
CA ARG A 44 -15.81 10.94 -0.89
C ARG A 44 -15.00 11.65 -1.94
N VAL A 45 -14.25 12.69 -1.57
CA VAL A 45 -13.39 13.44 -2.50
C VAL A 45 -12.32 12.53 -3.10
N ILE A 46 -11.62 11.75 -2.28
CA ILE A 46 -10.59 10.80 -2.74
C ILE A 46 -11.16 9.78 -3.72
N ILE A 47 -12.33 9.22 -3.41
CA ILE A 47 -12.95 8.19 -4.24
C ILE A 47 -13.45 8.80 -5.57
N ASP A 48 -14.03 9.99 -5.53
CA ASP A 48 -14.48 10.71 -6.71
C ASP A 48 -13.31 11.11 -7.63
N GLU A 49 -12.21 11.61 -7.07
CA GLU A 49 -10.97 11.89 -7.82
C GLU A 49 -10.40 10.61 -8.44
N PHE A 50 -10.39 9.49 -7.72
CA PHE A 50 -9.94 8.20 -8.22
C PHE A 50 -10.82 7.67 -9.37
N TRP A 51 -12.15 7.73 -9.23
CA TRP A 51 -13.07 7.33 -10.28
C TRP A 51 -12.97 8.23 -11.51
N THR A 52 -12.77 9.54 -11.31
CA THR A 52 -12.56 10.49 -12.40
C THR A 52 -11.27 10.18 -13.17
N LYS A 53 -10.18 9.82 -12.47
CA LYS A 53 -8.91 9.43 -13.13
C LYS A 53 -8.99 8.11 -13.87
N THR A 54 -9.64 7.10 -13.29
CA THR A 54 -9.63 5.73 -13.81
C THR A 54 -10.81 5.41 -14.74
N GLY A 55 -11.90 6.17 -14.66
CA GLY A 55 -13.17 5.85 -15.33
C GLY A 55 -13.85 4.58 -14.81
N LYS A 56 -13.38 4.00 -13.70
CA LYS A 56 -13.76 2.66 -13.21
C LYS A 56 -14.76 2.68 -12.04
N GLN A 57 -15.65 3.67 -12.01
CA GLN A 57 -16.68 3.80 -10.97
C GLN A 57 -17.57 2.56 -10.82
N HIS A 58 -17.85 1.86 -11.92
CA HIS A 58 -18.65 0.63 -11.91
C HIS A 58 -17.87 -0.63 -11.50
N TYR A 59 -16.54 -0.54 -11.42
CA TYR A 59 -15.67 -1.68 -11.12
C TYR A 59 -15.17 -1.67 -9.67
N TYR A 60 -14.92 -0.48 -9.12
CA TYR A 60 -14.40 -0.32 -7.75
C TYR A 60 -15.43 0.35 -6.84
N ASP A 61 -16.02 -0.43 -5.93
CA ASP A 61 -16.87 0.11 -4.86
C ASP A 61 -16.03 0.91 -3.84
N GLU A 62 -16.69 1.83 -3.11
CA GLU A 62 -16.05 2.63 -2.07
C GLU A 62 -15.33 1.76 -1.02
N ASN A 63 -15.94 0.64 -0.62
CA ASN A 63 -15.35 -0.26 0.38
C ASN A 63 -14.12 -0.98 -0.17
N HIS A 64 -14.11 -1.23 -1.48
CA HIS A 64 -12.99 -1.87 -2.18
C HIS A 64 -11.76 -0.97 -2.16
N ILE A 65 -11.96 0.30 -2.51
CA ILE A 65 -10.93 1.34 -2.50
C ILE A 65 -10.42 1.55 -1.07
N LYS A 66 -11.31 1.71 -0.09
CA LYS A 66 -10.94 1.89 1.32
C LYS A 66 -10.11 0.71 1.83
N THR A 67 -10.47 -0.52 1.46
CA THR A 67 -9.73 -1.73 1.85
C THR A 67 -8.34 -1.76 1.21
N LYS A 68 -8.23 -1.45 -0.09
CA LYS A 68 -6.94 -1.37 -0.78
C LYS A 68 -6.04 -0.29 -0.17
N CYS A 69 -6.58 0.88 0.15
CA CYS A 69 -5.83 1.94 0.83
C CYS A 69 -5.30 1.50 2.20
N ARG A 70 -6.07 0.72 2.97
CA ARG A 70 -5.62 0.18 4.27
C ARG A 70 -4.47 -0.82 4.07
N ALA A 71 -4.55 -1.67 3.05
CA ALA A 71 -3.47 -2.58 2.68
C ALA A 71 -2.19 -1.82 2.30
N LEU A 72 -2.29 -0.83 1.39
CA LEU A 72 -1.14 0.01 0.98
C LEU A 72 -0.48 0.73 2.17
N LYS A 73 -1.29 1.26 3.11
CA LYS A 73 -0.75 1.88 4.33
C LYS A 73 -0.03 0.87 5.23
N LYS A 74 -0.55 -0.35 5.34
CA LYS A 74 0.10 -1.44 6.09
C LYS A 74 1.42 -1.81 5.44
N ASP A 75 1.45 -1.96 4.12
CA ASP A 75 2.67 -2.31 3.38
C ASP A 75 3.72 -1.19 3.53
N LEU A 76 3.31 0.08 3.39
CA LEU A 76 4.19 1.22 3.64
C LEU A 76 4.71 1.25 5.08
N LYS A 77 3.88 0.92 6.08
CA LYS A 77 4.32 0.85 7.47
C LYS A 77 5.34 -0.27 7.65
N ASN A 78 5.04 -1.48 7.19
CA ASN A 78 5.96 -2.62 7.26
C ASN A 78 7.29 -2.28 6.59
N PHE A 79 7.24 -1.62 5.44
CA PHE A 79 8.40 -1.18 4.69
C PHE A 79 9.24 -0.14 5.46
N LYS A 80 8.60 0.85 6.08
CA LYS A 80 9.27 1.82 6.96
C LYS A 80 9.88 1.16 8.18
N ASP A 81 9.14 0.26 8.82
CA ASP A 81 9.60 -0.49 9.99
C ASP A 81 10.84 -1.33 9.62
N LEU A 82 10.82 -2.00 8.45
CA LEU A 82 11.97 -2.74 7.91
C LEU A 82 13.19 -1.85 7.63
N LEU A 83 12.98 -0.68 7.01
CA LEU A 83 14.05 0.28 6.76
C LEU A 83 14.65 0.85 8.05
N GLN A 84 13.85 1.00 9.10
CA GLN A 84 14.28 1.52 10.39
C GLN A 84 14.93 0.45 11.28
N SER A 85 14.47 -0.81 11.19
CA SER A 85 14.93 -1.91 12.04
C SER A 85 16.27 -2.49 11.63
N CYS A 86 16.83 -2.06 10.50
CA CYS A 86 18.08 -2.62 10.00
C CYS A 86 19.06 -1.56 9.49
N SER A 87 20.28 -1.59 10.02
CA SER A 87 21.39 -0.84 9.44
C SER A 87 21.91 -1.56 8.19
N GLY A 88 21.99 -0.85 7.05
CA GLY A 88 22.64 -1.35 5.83
C GLY A 88 21.75 -1.57 4.61
N TYR A 89 20.49 -1.17 4.65
CA TYR A 89 19.59 -1.24 3.48
C TYR A 89 19.72 -0.02 2.58
N GLY A 90 19.85 -0.24 1.28
CA GLY A 90 19.71 0.78 0.24
C GLY A 90 18.35 0.64 -0.44
N TRP A 91 17.69 1.76 -0.74
CA TRP A 91 16.59 1.73 -1.71
C TRP A 91 17.19 1.62 -3.11
N ASP A 92 16.76 0.64 -3.90
CA ASP A 92 17.08 0.57 -5.31
C ASP A 92 15.97 1.23 -6.13
N PRO A 93 16.22 2.41 -6.72
CA PRO A 93 15.24 3.13 -7.51
C PRO A 93 14.98 2.50 -8.88
N GLU A 94 15.83 1.59 -9.37
CA GLU A 94 15.63 0.94 -10.68
C GLU A 94 14.60 -0.20 -10.60
N THR A 95 14.63 -0.96 -9.51
CA THR A 95 13.73 -2.11 -9.30
C THR A 95 12.55 -1.78 -8.37
N ASN A 96 12.57 -0.60 -7.73
CA ASN A 96 11.69 -0.26 -6.61
C ASN A 96 11.76 -1.31 -5.48
N THR A 97 12.92 -1.92 -5.26
CA THR A 97 13.13 -2.91 -4.20
C THR A 97 14.09 -2.42 -3.14
N ILE A 98 13.93 -2.98 -1.95
CA ILE A 98 14.92 -2.85 -0.88
C ILE A 98 16.12 -3.72 -1.25
N THR A 99 17.30 -3.11 -1.42
CA THR A 99 18.56 -3.84 -1.54
C THR A 99 19.12 -4.11 -0.15
N CYS A 100 19.44 -5.38 0.09
CA CYS A 100 20.02 -5.86 1.33
C CYS A 100 21.04 -6.95 1.03
N PRO A 101 22.15 -7.03 1.79
CA PRO A 101 22.97 -8.22 1.81
C PRO A 101 22.11 -9.46 2.12
N SER A 102 22.26 -10.51 1.31
CA SER A 102 21.45 -11.73 1.37
C SER A 102 21.41 -12.41 2.74
N ASP A 103 22.42 -12.20 3.58
CA ASP A 103 22.52 -12.79 4.91
C ASP A 103 21.56 -12.14 5.92
N ILE A 104 21.31 -10.83 5.80
CA ILE A 104 20.35 -10.11 6.66
C ILE A 104 18.91 -10.48 6.26
N TRP A 105 18.64 -10.70 4.97
CA TRP A 105 17.32 -11.10 4.48
C TRP A 105 16.89 -12.47 5.03
N ARG A 106 17.83 -13.43 5.13
CA ARG A 106 17.55 -14.75 5.74
C ARG A 106 17.19 -14.64 7.22
N GLN A 107 17.84 -13.75 7.95
CA GLN A 107 17.56 -13.56 9.38
C GLN A 107 16.17 -12.97 9.63
N HIS A 108 15.68 -12.08 8.75
CA HIS A 108 14.34 -11.49 8.89
C HIS A 108 13.20 -12.36 8.34
N VAL A 109 13.41 -13.07 7.22
CA VAL A 109 12.39 -13.98 6.67
C VAL A 109 12.19 -15.20 7.57
N ALA A 110 13.25 -15.71 8.22
CA ALA A 110 13.15 -16.84 9.14
C ALA A 110 12.36 -16.52 10.43
N VAL A 111 12.45 -15.28 10.93
CA VAL A 111 11.72 -14.84 12.13
C VAL A 111 10.20 -14.75 11.87
N SER A 112 9.77 -14.55 10.62
CA SER A 112 8.34 -14.52 10.26
C SER A 112 7.71 -15.90 10.01
N LEU A 113 8.48 -16.99 10.12
CA LEU A 113 8.01 -18.37 9.92
C LEU A 113 7.80 -19.14 11.23
N PHE A 114 8.00 -18.50 12.39
CA PHE A 114 7.92 -19.14 13.71
C PHE A 114 6.97 -18.48 14.73
N ASP A 115 6.05 -17.61 14.30
CA ASP A 115 4.90 -17.15 15.11
C ASP A 115 3.55 -17.45 14.43
#